data_AF-A0AB38EF84-F1
#
_entry.id   AF-A0AB38EF84-F1
#
_cell.length_a   1.000
_cell.length_b   1.000
_cell.length_c   1.000
_cell.angle_alpha   90.00
_cell.angle_beta   90.00
_cell.angle_gamma   90.00
#
_symmetry.space_group_name_H-M   'P 1'
#
loop_
_entity.id
_entity.type
_entity.pdbx_description
1 polymer ?
#
loop_
_entity_poly.entity_id
_entity_poly.type
_entity_poly.pdbx_seq_one_letter_code
_entity_poly.pdbx_strand_id
1 'polypeptide(L)'
;MALQQNKVVGLVTNTMTAIKLVGQAKASGVELAIAKEPMALEPIGAGMRQGEPAFLAKVNESLYAMESAGEIDAIWAHWIGPNTEYKMTREDKVQSLSALKFDPLP
;
A
#
# COMPACT_ATOMS: atom_id res chain seq x y z
N MET A 1 12.87 3.89 17.66
CA MET A 1 12.34 5.05 16.90
C MET A 1 11.90 6.18 17.86
N ALA A 2 11.73 7.42 17.39
CA ALA A 2 11.29 8.55 18.23
C ALA A 2 9.94 8.29 18.91
N LEU A 3 9.00 7.65 18.19
CA LEU A 3 7.68 7.27 18.71
C LEU A 3 7.77 6.29 19.89
N GLN A 4 8.58 5.22 19.76
CA GLN A 4 8.83 4.26 20.86
C GLN A 4 9.53 4.89 22.07
N GLN A 5 10.31 5.96 21.85
CA GLN A 5 11.00 6.70 22.92
C GLN A 5 10.14 7.83 23.49
N ASN A 6 8.87 7.93 23.10
CA ASN A 6 7.95 9.00 23.50
C ASN A 6 8.48 10.42 23.22
N LYS A 7 9.29 10.57 22.16
CA LYS A 7 9.82 11.88 21.72
C LYS A 7 8.88 12.61 20.76
N VAL A 8 7.90 11.90 20.22
CA VAL A 8 6.83 12.41 19.36
C VAL A 8 5.52 11.71 19.73
N VAL A 9 4.39 12.34 19.46
CA VAL A 9 3.05 11.81 19.77
C VAL A 9 2.41 11.06 18.60
N GLY A 10 3.02 11.09 17.41
CA GLY A 10 2.52 10.43 16.22
C GLY A 10 3.57 10.31 15.12
N LEU A 11 3.29 9.45 14.15
CA LEU A 11 4.08 9.24 12.94
C LEU A 11 3.14 9.05 11.76
N VAL A 12 3.33 9.83 10.70
CA VAL A 12 2.63 9.65 9.43
C VAL A 12 3.51 8.79 8.53
N THR A 13 2.95 7.69 8.03
CA THR A 13 3.64 6.75 7.11
C THR A 13 2.59 5.87 6.41
N ASN A 14 2.99 5.14 5.37
CA ASN A 14 2.12 4.14 4.73
C ASN A 14 1.79 2.96 5.67
N THR A 15 0.68 2.29 5.37
CA THR A 15 0.08 1.23 6.20
C THR A 15 1.03 0.06 6.46
N MET A 16 1.79 -0.40 5.45
CA MET A 16 2.74 -1.51 5.62
C MET A 16 3.83 -1.18 6.63
N THR A 17 4.38 0.03 6.55
CA THR A 17 5.38 0.51 7.49
C THR A 17 4.77 0.65 8.87
N ALA A 18 3.57 1.21 8.98
CA ALA A 18 2.88 1.34 10.26
C ALA A 18 2.66 -0.02 10.95
N ILE A 19 2.19 -1.05 10.22
CA ILE A 19 2.01 -2.40 10.75
C ILE A 19 3.32 -2.96 11.30
N LYS A 20 4.40 -2.87 10.52
CA LYS A 20 5.72 -3.35 10.94
C LYS A 20 6.22 -2.63 12.19
N LEU A 21 6.12 -1.31 12.21
CA LEU A 21 6.59 -0.48 13.32
C LEU A 21 5.79 -0.72 14.61
N VAL A 22 4.48 -0.89 14.51
CA VAL A 22 3.61 -1.25 15.64
C VAL A 22 3.94 -2.66 16.14
N GLY A 23 4.14 -3.63 15.24
CA GLY A 23 4.56 -4.99 15.61
C GLY A 23 5.89 -5.00 16.38
N GLN A 24 6.88 -4.24 15.90
CA GLN A 24 8.18 -4.08 16.58
C GLN A 24 8.06 -3.38 17.93
N ALA A 25 7.24 -2.32 18.03
CA ALA A 25 6.98 -1.63 19.29
C ALA A 25 6.35 -2.58 20.32
N LYS A 26 5.36 -3.37 19.91
CA LYS A 26 4.71 -4.37 20.76
C LYS A 26 5.70 -5.42 21.27
N ALA A 27 6.61 -5.89 20.41
CA ALA A 27 7.67 -6.82 20.82
C ALA A 27 8.64 -6.21 21.85
N SER A 28 8.80 -4.88 21.85
CA SER A 28 9.56 -4.13 22.87
C SER A 28 8.74 -3.68 24.09
N GLY A 29 7.49 -4.11 24.22
CA GLY A 29 6.62 -3.76 25.35
C GLY A 29 5.96 -2.38 25.26
N VAL A 30 6.01 -1.72 24.10
CA VAL A 30 5.36 -0.43 23.85
C VAL A 30 4.10 -0.65 23.03
N GLU A 31 2.94 -0.23 23.57
CA GLU A 31 1.68 -0.28 22.85
C GLU A 31 1.49 0.97 21.97
N LEU A 32 1.24 0.74 20.68
CA LEU A 32 0.93 1.77 19.69
C LEU A 32 -0.30 1.34 18.90
N ALA A 33 -1.03 2.32 18.37
CA ALA A 33 -2.20 2.10 17.52
C ALA A 33 -2.01 2.74 16.14
N ILE A 34 -2.65 2.16 15.13
CA ILE A 34 -2.80 2.74 13.79
C ILE A 34 -4.17 3.41 13.75
N ALA A 35 -4.25 4.66 13.29
CA ALA A 35 -5.52 5.35 13.11
C ALA A 35 -6.40 4.57 12.11
N LYS A 36 -7.71 4.44 12.42
CA LYS A 36 -8.64 3.68 11.58
C LYS A 36 -8.85 4.33 10.22
N GLU A 37 -8.96 5.65 10.19
CA GLU A 37 -9.16 6.41 8.96
C GLU A 37 -7.80 6.83 8.40
N PRO A 38 -7.51 6.52 7.12
CA PRO A 38 -6.29 6.98 6.48
C PRO A 38 -6.35 8.51 6.29
N MET A 39 -5.20 9.18 6.47
CA MET A 39 -5.10 10.62 6.22
C MET A 39 -5.15 10.96 4.72
N ALA A 40 -4.78 10.01 3.87
CA ALA A 40 -4.70 10.16 2.43
C ALA A 40 -4.92 8.82 1.74
N LEU A 41 -5.50 8.84 0.55
CA LEU A 41 -5.47 7.71 -0.38
C LEU A 41 -4.35 7.93 -1.37
N GLU A 42 -3.45 6.96 -1.47
CA GLU A 42 -2.28 7.00 -2.34
C GLU A 42 -2.33 5.80 -3.30
N PRO A 43 -2.97 5.96 -4.48
CA PRO A 43 -2.97 4.91 -5.49
C PRO A 43 -1.55 4.57 -5.93
N ILE A 44 -1.21 3.29 -5.89
CA ILE A 44 0.10 2.80 -6.33
C ILE A 44 0.05 2.48 -7.83
N GLY A 45 1.00 3.03 -8.57
CA GLY A 45 1.14 2.76 -10.00
C GLY A 45 2.59 2.78 -10.47
N ALA A 46 2.81 2.34 -11.70
CA ALA A 46 4.12 2.37 -12.34
C ALA A 46 4.42 3.76 -12.90
N GLY A 47 5.49 4.39 -12.44
CA GLY A 47 6.00 5.64 -13.02
C GLY A 47 6.54 5.41 -14.43
N MET A 48 6.12 6.23 -15.38
CA MET A 48 6.51 6.11 -16.80
C MET A 48 6.85 7.47 -17.39
N ARG A 49 7.63 7.47 -18.49
CA ARG A 49 7.89 8.68 -19.27
C ARG A 49 6.58 9.18 -19.89
N GLN A 50 6.35 10.49 -19.84
CA GLN A 50 5.20 11.13 -20.48
C GLN A 50 5.29 11.06 -22.02
N GLY A 51 4.15 11.02 -22.69
CA GLY A 51 4.08 11.04 -24.16
C GLY A 51 4.29 9.68 -24.84
N GLU A 52 4.24 8.57 -24.09
CA GLU A 52 4.47 7.21 -24.58
C GLU A 52 3.18 6.35 -24.58
N PRO A 53 2.20 6.63 -25.45
CA PRO A 53 0.87 5.99 -25.38
C PRO A 53 0.91 4.48 -25.64
N ALA A 54 1.79 4.01 -26.54
CA ALA A 54 1.92 2.58 -26.82
C ALA A 54 2.51 1.82 -25.62
N PHE A 55 3.49 2.42 -24.93
CA PHE A 55 4.07 1.82 -23.73
C PHE A 55 3.07 1.79 -22.57
N LEU A 56 2.38 2.91 -22.32
CA LEU A 56 1.28 2.99 -21.34
C LEU A 56 0.21 1.92 -21.61
N ALA A 57 -0.23 1.79 -22.87
CA ALA A 57 -1.23 0.79 -23.24
C ALA A 57 -0.74 -0.63 -22.94
N LYS A 58 0.52 -0.95 -23.27
CA LYS A 58 1.05 -2.29 -23.03
C LYS A 58 1.22 -2.61 -21.55
N VAL A 59 1.69 -1.66 -20.74
CA VAL A 59 1.79 -1.82 -19.28
C VAL A 59 0.42 -2.07 -18.67
N ASN A 60 -0.58 -1.28 -19.05
CA ASN A 60 -1.94 -1.47 -18.55
C ASN A 60 -2.53 -2.83 -18.97
N GLU A 61 -2.38 -3.22 -20.25
CA GLU A 61 -2.81 -4.53 -20.76
C GLU A 61 -2.20 -5.67 -19.94
N SER A 62 -0.90 -5.63 -19.67
CA SER A 62 -0.21 -6.63 -18.87
C SER A 62 -0.72 -6.69 -17.43
N LEU A 63 -0.89 -5.54 -16.76
CA LEU A 63 -1.41 -5.51 -15.39
C LEU A 63 -2.84 -6.06 -15.31
N TYR A 64 -3.70 -5.75 -16.27
CA TYR A 64 -5.06 -6.29 -16.34
C TYR A 64 -5.08 -7.79 -16.61
N ALA A 65 -4.18 -8.29 -17.47
CA ALA A 65 -4.05 -9.72 -17.72
C ALA A 65 -3.62 -10.46 -16.45
N MET A 66 -2.62 -9.95 -15.73
CA MET A 66 -2.15 -10.53 -14.47
C MET A 66 -3.24 -10.50 -13.38
N GLU A 67 -4.00 -9.40 -13.28
CA GLU A 67 -5.15 -9.33 -12.38
C GLU A 67 -6.19 -10.41 -12.71
N SER A 68 -6.58 -10.50 -13.98
CA SER A 68 -7.61 -11.43 -14.44
C SER A 68 -7.18 -12.90 -14.29
N ALA A 69 -5.89 -13.17 -14.39
CA ALA A 69 -5.29 -14.48 -14.14
C ALA A 69 -5.14 -14.82 -12.64
N GLY A 70 -5.40 -13.87 -11.73
CA GLY A 70 -5.20 -14.04 -10.30
C GLY A 70 -3.72 -14.01 -9.86
N GLU A 71 -2.80 -13.66 -10.77
CA GLU A 71 -1.36 -13.60 -10.48
C GLU A 71 -1.05 -12.52 -9.44
N ILE A 72 -1.73 -11.37 -9.51
CA ILE A 72 -1.53 -10.29 -8.54
C ILE A 72 -2.03 -10.69 -7.15
N ASP A 73 -3.14 -11.45 -7.06
CA ASP A 73 -3.62 -11.99 -5.78
C ASP A 73 -2.60 -12.98 -5.19
N ALA A 74 -1.97 -13.82 -6.03
CA ALA A 74 -0.92 -14.74 -5.59
C ALA A 74 0.34 -13.99 -5.10
N ILE A 75 0.79 -12.97 -5.84
CA ILE A 75 1.91 -12.10 -5.45
C ILE A 75 1.60 -11.40 -4.13
N TRP A 76 0.40 -10.84 -3.97
CA TRP A 76 -0.05 -10.22 -2.72
C TRP A 76 0.01 -11.21 -1.56
N ALA A 77 -0.61 -12.39 -1.74
CA ALA A 77 -0.68 -13.42 -0.71
C ALA A 77 0.72 -13.84 -0.22
N HIS A 78 1.69 -13.91 -1.13
CA HIS A 78 3.06 -14.28 -0.82
C HIS A 78 3.82 -13.22 -0.02
N TRP A 79 3.72 -11.94 -0.41
CA TRP A 79 4.56 -10.89 0.15
C TRP A 79 3.94 -10.12 1.32
N ILE A 80 2.63 -9.88 1.30
CA ILE A 80 1.94 -8.98 2.24
C ILE A 80 0.59 -9.51 2.75
N GLY A 81 0.19 -10.69 2.28
CA GLY A 81 -1.10 -11.28 2.58
C GLY A 81 -1.35 -11.66 4.05
N PRO A 82 -2.51 -12.27 4.34
CA PRO A 82 -2.94 -12.66 5.68
C PRO A 82 -1.97 -13.58 6.43
N ASN A 83 -1.16 -14.35 5.68
CA ASN A 83 -0.22 -15.33 6.21
C ASN A 83 1.21 -14.77 6.40
N THR A 84 1.40 -13.46 6.22
CA THR A 84 2.68 -12.77 6.38
C THR A 84 2.72 -11.97 7.69
N GLU A 85 3.86 -11.33 8.01
CA GLU A 85 3.94 -10.41 9.15
C GLU A 85 2.98 -9.21 9.02
N TYR A 86 2.59 -8.86 7.79
CA TYR A 86 1.71 -7.72 7.50
C TYR A 86 0.23 -8.04 7.68
N LYS A 87 -0.17 -9.30 7.47
CA LYS A 87 -1.54 -9.79 7.62
C LYS A 87 -2.59 -8.99 6.83
N MET A 88 -2.21 -8.41 5.69
CA MET A 88 -3.10 -7.52 4.93
C MET A 88 -3.99 -8.31 3.98
N THR A 89 -5.27 -7.92 3.93
CA THR A 89 -6.20 -8.39 2.91
C THR A 89 -6.13 -7.44 1.72
N ARG A 90 -6.12 -8.00 0.50
CA ARG A 90 -6.19 -7.19 -0.71
C ARG A 90 -7.64 -6.79 -0.97
N GLU A 91 -7.94 -5.51 -0.86
CA GLU A 91 -9.29 -4.97 -1.13
C GLU A 91 -9.38 -4.37 -2.54
N ASP A 92 -8.29 -3.77 -3.01
CA ASP A 92 -8.25 -3.08 -4.30
C ASP A 92 -7.85 -4.00 -5.46
N LYS A 93 -8.49 -3.77 -6.61
CA LYS A 93 -8.22 -4.45 -7.88
C LYS A 93 -7.53 -3.50 -8.86
N VAL A 94 -6.73 -4.05 -9.78
CA VAL A 94 -6.07 -3.26 -10.82
C VAL A 94 -7.10 -2.46 -11.62
N GLN A 95 -6.85 -1.16 -11.74
CA GLN A 95 -7.65 -0.24 -12.53
C GLN A 95 -6.78 0.92 -13.04
N SER A 96 -7.25 1.63 -14.07
CA SER A 96 -6.59 2.84 -14.53
C SER A 96 -6.55 3.89 -13.43
N LEU A 97 -5.38 4.49 -13.20
CA LEU A 97 -5.24 5.64 -12.30
C LEU A 97 -6.15 6.81 -12.71
N SER A 98 -6.37 6.99 -14.02
CA SER A 98 -7.25 8.05 -14.53
C SER A 98 -8.74 7.81 -14.23
N ALA A 99 -9.12 6.59 -13.82
CA ALA A 99 -10.48 6.25 -13.45
C ALA A 99 -10.74 6.40 -11.94
N LEU A 100 -9.68 6.57 -11.14
CA LEU A 100 -9.81 6.75 -9.70
C LEU A 100 -10.39 8.13 -9.37
N LYS A 101 -11.32 8.14 -8.42
CA LYS A 101 -11.91 9.35 -7.86
C LYS A 101 -11.40 9.52 -6.45
N PHE A 102 -10.51 10.49 -6.25
CA PHE A 102 -10.01 10.85 -4.93
C PHE A 102 -9.71 12.35 -4.90
N ASP A 103 -9.78 12.93 -3.71
CA ASP A 103 -9.36 14.30 -3.48
C ASP A 103 -7.83 14.34 -3.36
N PRO A 104 -7.12 15.06 -4.24
CA PRO A 104 -5.68 15.17 -4.13
C PRO A 104 -5.32 15.91 -2.85
N LEU A 105 -4.20 15.52 -2.24
CA LEU A 105 -3.66 16.25 -1.10
C LEU A 105 -3.32 17.70 -1.51
N PRO A 106 -3.54 18.70 -0.63
CA PRO A 106 -3.22 20.10 -0.88
C PRO A 106 -1.75 20.38 -1.22
#